data_AF-A0A6N4DUU9-F1
#
_entry.id   AF-A0A6N4DUU9-F1
#
_cell.length_a   1.000
_cell.length_b   1.000
_cell.length_c   1.000
_cell.angle_alpha   90.00
_cell.angle_beta   90.00
_cell.angle_gamma   90.00
#
_symmetry.space_group_name_H-M   'P 1'
#
loop_
_entity.id
_entity.type
_entity.pdbx_description
1 polymer ?
#
loop_
_entity_poly.entity_id
_entity_poly.type
_entity_poly.pdbx_seq_one_letter_code
_entity_poly.pdbx_strand_id
1 'polypeptide(L)'
;MKFIRPLAASLLLAPLAALAQPHHGQVDPQEHFNRMKAHMLPMMVESIAPMEQTRDCIAASTDTEQLNACSSIMMAYQEKMMQGMRRPAGAAQHKMPEPRRLDWSPEMRQRMLTDMNTAIDNTRIANDCMEKSDNQQEMSGCMQAAQECRYLVKDFGTSQSPKSTRQRDSRYCPDRPALITTPSRTL
;
A
#
# COMPACT_ATOMS: atom_id res chain seq x y z
N MET A 1 -44.26 -67.23 -32.03
CA MET A 1 -44.88 -65.93 -31.71
C MET A 1 -43.77 -64.88 -31.67
N LYS A 2 -43.93 -63.77 -32.41
CA LYS A 2 -43.12 -62.54 -32.24
C LYS A 2 -43.38 -61.98 -30.83
N PHE A 3 -42.41 -61.25 -30.27
CA PHE A 3 -42.55 -59.92 -29.64
C PHE A 3 -41.43 -59.63 -28.59
N ILE A 4 -40.47 -58.79 -29.02
CA ILE A 4 -39.90 -57.60 -28.36
C ILE A 4 -39.10 -57.74 -27.05
N ARG A 5 -37.81 -57.37 -27.14
CA ARG A 5 -36.91 -56.96 -26.03
C ARG A 5 -37.38 -55.67 -25.36
N PRO A 6 -37.01 -55.47 -24.09
CA PRO A 6 -36.44 -54.18 -23.73
C PRO A 6 -35.07 -54.33 -23.04
N LEU A 7 -34.15 -53.47 -23.50
CA LEU A 7 -32.94 -53.03 -22.81
C LEU A 7 -33.35 -52.13 -21.65
N ALA A 8 -32.84 -52.35 -20.44
CA ALA A 8 -32.65 -51.28 -19.45
C ALA A 8 -31.72 -51.72 -18.31
N ALA A 9 -30.55 -51.08 -18.27
CA ALA A 9 -29.90 -50.58 -17.08
C ALA A 9 -29.59 -51.55 -15.92
N SER A 10 -28.58 -52.41 -16.13
CA SER A 10 -27.66 -52.75 -15.05
C SER A 10 -26.66 -51.62 -14.90
N LEU A 11 -26.79 -50.78 -13.86
CA LEU A 11 -25.72 -49.96 -13.27
C LEU A 11 -26.31 -49.20 -12.08
N LEU A 12 -26.36 -49.86 -10.93
CA LEU A 12 -26.57 -49.20 -9.64
C LEU A 12 -25.40 -49.53 -8.72
N LEU A 13 -24.70 -48.45 -8.38
CA LEU A 13 -24.00 -48.18 -7.11
C LEU A 13 -22.71 -48.98 -6.83
N ALA A 14 -21.60 -48.51 -7.42
CA ALA A 14 -20.30 -48.59 -6.75
C ALA A 14 -20.17 -47.43 -5.75
N PRO A 15 -19.65 -47.67 -4.53
CA PRO A 15 -19.62 -46.67 -3.47
C PRO A 15 -18.55 -45.62 -3.71
N LEU A 16 -18.93 -44.39 -3.36
CA LEU A 16 -18.07 -43.24 -3.13
C LEU A 16 -16.89 -43.62 -2.21
N ALA A 17 -15.71 -43.76 -2.79
CA ALA A 17 -14.46 -43.60 -2.07
C ALA A 17 -13.58 -42.66 -2.89
N ALA A 18 -13.89 -41.37 -2.74
CA ALA A 18 -12.97 -40.30 -3.04
C ALA A 18 -11.72 -40.50 -2.17
N LEU A 19 -10.66 -41.05 -2.76
CA LEU A 19 -9.32 -40.87 -2.21
C LEU A 19 -8.91 -39.44 -2.54
N ALA A 20 -9.09 -38.59 -1.54
CA ALA A 20 -8.56 -37.25 -1.48
C ALA A 20 -7.08 -37.25 -1.88
N GLN A 21 -6.75 -36.53 -2.95
CA GLN A 21 -5.40 -36.07 -3.18
C GLN A 21 -5.29 -34.63 -2.63
N PRO A 22 -4.65 -34.39 -1.48
CA PRO A 22 -4.17 -33.06 -1.17
C PRO A 22 -2.79 -32.92 -1.81
N HIS A 23 -2.73 -32.64 -3.11
CA HIS A 23 -1.52 -32.09 -3.71
C HIS A 23 -1.71 -30.59 -3.92
N HIS A 24 -1.77 -29.87 -2.81
CA HIS A 24 -1.53 -28.44 -2.83
C HIS A 24 -0.49 -28.14 -1.76
N GLY A 25 0.66 -27.61 -2.18
CA GLY A 25 1.55 -26.86 -1.31
C GLY A 25 0.84 -25.59 -0.87
N GLN A 26 -0.19 -25.73 -0.02
CA GLN A 26 -0.84 -24.63 0.66
C GLN A 26 0.18 -24.08 1.65
N VAL A 27 0.86 -23.03 1.23
CA VAL A 27 1.66 -22.23 2.13
C VAL A 27 0.72 -21.70 3.20
N ASP A 28 1.04 -21.97 4.46
CA ASP A 28 0.29 -21.48 5.60
C ASP A 28 0.14 -19.94 5.51
N PRO A 29 -1.10 -19.40 5.56
CA PRO A 29 -1.33 -17.96 5.39
C PRO A 29 -0.58 -17.10 6.42
N GLN A 30 -0.40 -17.62 7.64
CA GLN A 30 0.31 -16.92 8.70
C GLN A 30 1.81 -16.88 8.43
N GLU A 31 2.40 -17.99 8.01
CA GLU A 31 3.80 -18.02 7.56
C GLU A 31 4.04 -17.13 6.35
N HIS A 32 3.10 -17.08 5.41
CA HIS A 32 3.18 -16.18 4.26
C HIS A 32 3.23 -14.72 4.72
N PHE A 33 2.32 -14.32 5.62
CA PHE A 33 2.31 -12.98 6.19
C PHE A 33 3.60 -12.65 6.93
N ASN A 34 4.10 -13.56 7.77
CA ASN A 34 5.34 -13.35 8.53
C ASN A 34 6.54 -13.16 7.60
N ARG A 35 6.68 -13.98 6.55
CA ARG A 35 7.75 -13.82 5.54
C ARG A 35 7.62 -12.51 4.77
N MET A 36 6.41 -12.15 4.38
CA MET A 36 6.12 -10.89 3.72
C MET A 36 6.47 -9.68 4.60
N LYS A 37 6.02 -9.66 5.87
CA LYS A 37 6.33 -8.61 6.85
C LYS A 37 7.83 -8.47 7.07
N ALA A 38 8.53 -9.58 7.30
CA ALA A 38 9.98 -9.60 7.51
C ALA A 38 10.76 -9.05 6.31
N HIS A 39 10.25 -9.23 5.08
CA HIS A 39 10.89 -8.71 3.88
C HIS A 39 10.49 -7.27 3.56
N MET A 40 9.20 -6.93 3.62
CA MET A 40 8.67 -5.64 3.16
C MET A 40 8.86 -4.51 4.17
N LEU A 41 8.74 -4.78 5.48
CA LEU A 41 8.81 -3.73 6.49
C LEU A 41 10.17 -3.00 6.47
N PRO A 42 11.33 -3.68 6.46
CA PRO A 42 12.62 -2.98 6.37
C PRO A 42 12.76 -2.15 5.10
N MET A 43 12.28 -2.66 3.96
CA MET A 43 12.35 -1.95 2.69
C MET A 43 11.51 -0.66 2.71
N MET A 44 10.30 -0.71 3.25
CA MET A 44 9.45 0.47 3.34
C MET A 44 10.00 1.49 4.34
N VAL A 45 10.59 1.06 5.47
CA VAL A 45 11.28 1.96 6.42
C VAL A 45 12.48 2.63 5.76
N GLU A 46 13.33 1.87 5.06
CA GLU A 46 14.49 2.43 4.35
C GLU A 46 14.08 3.38 3.20
N SER A 47 12.89 3.22 2.63
CA SER A 47 12.39 4.06 1.54
C SER A 47 12.03 5.50 1.94
N ILE A 48 11.71 5.74 3.22
CA ILE A 48 11.19 7.06 3.65
C ILE A 48 12.26 8.15 3.50
N ALA A 49 13.48 7.92 3.96
CA ALA A 49 14.52 8.94 3.95
C ALA A 49 14.90 9.41 2.53
N PRO A 50 15.10 8.53 1.53
CA PRO A 50 15.28 8.93 0.13
C PRO A 50 14.10 9.73 -0.43
N MET A 51 12.87 9.38 -0.07
CA MET A 51 11.69 10.15 -0.49
C MET A 51 11.66 11.55 0.13
N GLU A 52 11.98 11.68 1.41
CA GLU A 52 12.09 12.98 2.09
C GLU A 52 13.20 13.84 1.48
N GLN A 53 14.38 13.25 1.24
CA GLN A 53 15.48 13.94 0.57
C GLN A 53 15.09 14.42 -0.84
N THR A 54 14.35 13.60 -1.58
CA THR A 54 13.86 13.96 -2.91
C THR A 54 12.85 15.10 -2.83
N ARG A 55 11.90 15.05 -1.89
CA ARG A 55 10.96 16.14 -1.62
C ARG A 55 11.70 17.43 -1.29
N ASP A 56 12.69 17.37 -0.40
CA ASP A 56 13.43 18.56 0.04
C ASP A 56 14.27 19.16 -1.10
N CYS A 57 14.86 18.30 -1.94
CA CYS A 57 15.53 18.74 -3.16
C CYS A 57 14.56 19.46 -4.12
N ILE A 58 13.38 18.88 -4.38
CA ILE A 58 12.36 19.52 -5.23
C ILE A 58 11.91 20.86 -4.61
N ALA A 59 11.77 20.92 -3.29
CA ALA A 59 11.41 22.13 -2.57
C ALA A 59 12.50 23.20 -2.66
N ALA A 60 13.77 22.83 -2.78
CA ALA A 60 14.86 23.77 -3.01
C ALA A 60 15.00 24.17 -4.48
N SER A 61 14.49 23.38 -5.43
CA SER A 61 14.68 23.63 -6.87
C SER A 61 14.09 24.97 -7.37
N THR A 62 14.91 25.71 -8.11
CA THR A 62 14.53 26.98 -8.75
C THR A 62 14.54 26.93 -10.28
N ASP A 63 15.05 25.86 -10.87
CA ASP A 63 15.19 25.72 -12.32
C ASP A 63 15.13 24.24 -12.77
N THR A 64 15.11 24.05 -14.09
CA THR A 64 15.03 22.74 -14.75
C THR A 64 16.23 21.86 -14.42
N GLU A 65 17.44 22.41 -14.33
CA GLU A 65 18.64 21.62 -14.05
C GLU A 65 18.58 21.03 -12.65
N GLN A 66 18.26 21.85 -11.66
CA GLN A 66 18.09 21.44 -10.26
C GLN A 66 16.96 20.42 -10.10
N LEU A 67 15.82 20.62 -10.76
CA LEU A 67 14.69 19.69 -10.68
C LEU A 67 15.05 18.31 -11.22
N ASN A 68 15.74 18.26 -12.36
CA ASN A 68 16.18 16.99 -12.95
C ASN A 68 17.29 16.34 -12.11
N ALA A 69 18.17 17.11 -11.47
CA ALA A 69 19.17 16.59 -10.54
C ALA A 69 18.52 15.88 -9.33
N CYS A 70 17.37 16.34 -8.85
CA CYS A 70 16.65 15.69 -7.74
C CYS A 70 16.22 14.24 -8.06
N SER A 71 16.02 13.89 -9.34
CA SER A 71 15.66 12.52 -9.73
C SER A 71 16.75 11.49 -9.37
N SER A 72 18.01 11.93 -9.28
CA SER A 72 19.15 11.06 -8.94
C SER A 72 19.03 10.41 -7.56
N ILE A 73 18.35 11.06 -6.61
CA ILE A 73 18.16 10.57 -5.24
C ILE A 73 17.32 9.29 -5.24
N MET A 74 16.15 9.33 -5.88
CA MET A 74 15.28 8.15 -6.02
C MET A 74 15.92 7.07 -6.88
N MET A 75 16.66 7.45 -7.93
CA MET A 75 17.37 6.50 -8.78
C MET A 75 18.43 5.71 -8.00
N ALA A 76 19.26 6.40 -7.21
CA ALA A 76 20.27 5.75 -6.39
C ALA A 76 19.64 4.78 -5.37
N TYR A 77 18.50 5.15 -4.79
CA TYR A 77 17.74 4.26 -3.91
C TYR A 77 17.19 3.03 -4.66
N GLN A 78 16.57 3.22 -5.83
CA GLN A 78 16.06 2.13 -6.66
C GLN A 78 17.17 1.17 -7.07
N GLU A 79 18.34 1.71 -7.43
CA GLU A 79 19.51 0.90 -7.78
C GLU A 79 19.97 0.06 -6.59
N LYS A 80 20.11 0.64 -5.40
CA LYS A 80 20.45 -0.08 -4.16
C LYS A 80 19.45 -1.21 -3.87
N MET A 81 18.16 -0.94 -4.01
CA MET A 81 17.09 -1.93 -3.82
C MET A 81 17.19 -3.09 -4.83
N MET A 82 17.43 -2.78 -6.09
CA MET A 82 17.60 -3.77 -7.16
C MET A 82 18.87 -4.62 -7.00
N GLN A 83 19.92 -4.06 -6.42
CA GLN A 83 21.14 -4.80 -6.08
C GLN A 83 20.93 -5.75 -4.89
N GLY A 84 20.10 -5.36 -3.91
CA GLY A 84 19.77 -6.18 -2.74
C GLY A 84 18.90 -7.40 -3.05
N MET A 85 18.05 -7.33 -4.09
CA MET A 85 17.31 -8.48 -4.60
C MET A 85 18.22 -9.35 -5.47
N ARG A 86 18.80 -10.41 -4.89
CA ARG A 86 19.67 -11.39 -5.57
C ARG A 86 19.14 -11.71 -6.97
N ARG A 87 19.83 -11.20 -8.01
CA ARG A 87 19.55 -11.56 -9.40
C ARG A 87 19.83 -13.05 -9.59
N PRO A 88 18.89 -13.85 -10.13
CA PRO A 88 19.24 -15.16 -10.63
C PRO A 88 20.28 -15.00 -11.75
N ALA A 89 21.32 -15.84 -11.71
CA ALA A 89 22.37 -15.83 -12.72
C ALA A 89 21.74 -16.03 -14.11
N GLY A 90 21.97 -15.08 -15.02
CA GLY A 90 21.40 -15.10 -16.38
C GLY A 90 20.19 -14.18 -16.62
N ALA A 91 19.66 -13.49 -15.60
CA ALA A 91 18.61 -12.49 -15.81
C ALA A 91 19.16 -11.31 -16.64
N ALA A 92 18.51 -10.98 -17.76
CA ALA A 92 18.83 -9.83 -18.59
C ALA A 92 18.95 -8.56 -17.73
N GLN A 93 19.95 -7.72 -18.00
CA GLN A 93 20.05 -6.39 -17.39
C GLN A 93 18.79 -5.61 -17.77
N HIS A 94 17.84 -5.49 -16.84
CA HIS A 94 16.79 -4.49 -16.96
C HIS A 94 17.49 -3.15 -16.74
N LYS A 95 17.78 -2.44 -17.84
CA LYS A 95 18.20 -1.04 -17.75
C LYS A 95 17.06 -0.29 -17.08
N MET A 96 17.38 0.41 -16.00
CA MET A 96 16.42 1.30 -15.37
C MET A 96 15.97 2.33 -16.42
N PRO A 97 14.66 2.57 -16.57
CA PRO A 97 14.18 3.55 -17.53
C PRO A 97 14.80 4.91 -17.23
N GLU A 98 15.27 5.58 -18.27
CA GLU A 98 15.89 6.90 -18.13
C GLU A 98 14.84 7.90 -17.59
N PRO A 99 15.20 8.76 -16.62
CA PRO A 99 14.28 9.76 -16.11
C PRO A 99 13.78 10.62 -17.26
N ARG A 100 12.46 10.79 -17.34
CA ARG A 100 11.88 11.79 -18.24
C ARG A 100 12.38 13.16 -17.80
N ARG A 101 12.94 13.92 -18.73
CA ARG A 101 13.32 15.31 -18.47
C ARG A 101 12.07 16.11 -18.14
N LEU A 102 12.08 16.77 -16.99
CA LEU A 102 10.97 17.60 -16.51
C LEU A 102 11.33 19.07 -16.69
N ASP A 103 10.45 19.84 -17.30
CA ASP A 103 10.59 21.29 -17.35
C ASP A 103 10.15 21.89 -16.03
N TRP A 104 10.97 22.78 -15.47
CA TRP A 104 10.63 23.46 -14.23
C TRP A 104 9.57 24.53 -14.47
N SER A 105 8.52 24.48 -13.65
CA SER A 105 7.57 25.57 -13.45
C SER A 105 7.11 25.55 -11.99
N PRO A 106 6.60 26.66 -11.45
CA PRO A 106 6.02 26.70 -10.11
C PRO A 106 4.92 25.65 -9.91
N GLU A 107 4.07 25.47 -10.91
CA GLU A 107 2.97 24.50 -10.91
C GLU A 107 3.48 23.05 -10.92
N MET A 108 4.51 22.78 -11.73
CA MET A 108 5.15 21.46 -11.79
C MET A 108 5.80 21.10 -10.46
N ARG A 109 6.59 22.03 -9.89
CA ARG A 109 7.22 21.87 -8.57
C ARG A 109 6.17 21.59 -7.50
N GLN A 110 5.09 22.36 -7.46
CA GLN A 110 4.03 22.19 -6.46
C GLN A 110 3.31 20.85 -6.61
N ARG A 111 3.07 20.40 -7.85
CA ARG A 111 2.48 19.07 -8.12
C ARG A 111 3.39 17.97 -7.61
N MET A 112 4.68 18.01 -7.94
CA MET A 112 5.65 17.00 -7.50
C MET A 112 5.78 16.98 -5.97
N LEU A 113 5.76 18.13 -5.30
CA LEU A 113 5.76 18.17 -3.83
C LEU A 113 4.50 17.54 -3.24
N THR A 114 3.34 17.77 -3.86
CA THR A 114 2.07 17.16 -3.43
C THR A 114 2.11 15.64 -3.58
N ASP A 115 2.63 15.16 -4.72
CA ASP A 115 2.78 13.73 -5.00
C ASP A 115 3.77 13.08 -4.04
N MET A 116 4.92 13.72 -3.79
CA MET A 116 5.95 13.22 -2.86
C MET A 116 5.45 13.17 -1.41
N ASN A 117 4.77 14.22 -0.94
CA ASN A 117 4.17 14.21 0.39
C ASN A 117 3.12 13.09 0.53
N THR A 118 2.27 12.94 -0.49
CA THR A 118 1.29 11.86 -0.52
C THR A 118 1.94 10.48 -0.48
N ALA A 119 3.04 10.28 -1.22
CA ALA A 119 3.77 9.03 -1.23
C ALA A 119 4.40 8.73 0.15
N ILE A 120 5.08 9.71 0.75
CA ILE A 120 5.69 9.59 2.08
C ILE A 120 4.63 9.24 3.14
N ASP A 121 3.50 9.94 3.16
CA ASP A 121 2.41 9.68 4.10
C ASP A 121 1.82 8.28 3.92
N ASN A 122 1.58 7.87 2.67
CA ASN A 122 1.10 6.52 2.37
C ASN A 122 2.06 5.44 2.85
N THR A 123 3.36 5.64 2.65
CA THR A 123 4.39 4.69 3.09
C THR A 123 4.47 4.62 4.61
N ARG A 124 4.38 5.76 5.31
CA ARG A 124 4.33 5.78 6.78
C ARG A 124 3.11 5.03 7.32
N ILE A 125 1.93 5.28 6.75
CA ILE A 125 0.70 4.56 7.12
C ILE A 125 0.86 3.05 6.89
N ALA A 126 1.40 2.66 5.73
CA ALA A 126 1.61 1.25 5.42
C ALA A 126 2.64 0.59 6.36
N ASN A 127 3.70 1.30 6.73
CA ASN A 127 4.67 0.88 7.73
C ASN A 127 4.00 0.64 9.07
N ASP A 128 3.28 1.64 9.58
CA ASP A 128 2.61 1.55 10.87
C ASP A 128 1.61 0.39 10.93
N CYS A 129 0.82 0.22 9.87
CA CYS A 129 -0.11 -0.90 9.78
C CYS A 129 0.63 -2.24 9.73
N MET A 130 1.70 -2.35 8.95
CA MET A 130 2.45 -3.60 8.85
C MET A 130 3.16 -3.94 10.16
N GLU A 131 3.69 -2.94 10.86
CA GLU A 131 4.36 -3.12 12.14
C GLU A 131 3.38 -3.62 13.21
N LYS A 132 2.19 -3.01 13.30
CA LYS A 132 1.18 -3.28 14.33
C LYS A 132 0.36 -4.55 14.09
N SER A 133 0.30 -5.05 12.85
CA SER A 133 -0.51 -6.22 12.52
C SER A 133 0.26 -7.53 12.65
N ASP A 134 -0.37 -8.52 13.27
CA ASP A 134 0.17 -9.88 13.43
C ASP A 134 -0.24 -10.81 12.29
N ASN A 135 -1.28 -10.46 11.53
CA ASN A 135 -1.77 -11.26 10.41
C ASN A 135 -2.34 -10.38 9.28
N GLN A 136 -2.68 -11.03 8.16
CA GLN A 136 -3.20 -10.35 6.98
C GLN A 136 -4.53 -9.62 7.22
N GLN A 137 -5.40 -10.15 8.09
CA GLN A 137 -6.71 -9.56 8.39
C GLN A 137 -6.57 -8.28 9.20
N GLU A 138 -5.66 -8.25 10.17
CA GLU A 138 -5.34 -7.03 10.92
C GLU A 138 -4.69 -5.98 10.01
N MET A 139 -3.78 -6.39 9.12
CA MET A 139 -3.16 -5.49 8.15
C MET A 139 -4.20 -4.86 7.23
N SER A 140 -5.12 -5.65 6.67
CA SER A 140 -6.17 -5.12 5.80
C SER A 140 -7.14 -4.21 6.55
N GLY A 141 -7.51 -4.57 7.78
CA GLY A 141 -8.34 -3.73 8.65
C GLY A 141 -7.69 -2.39 8.99
N CYS A 142 -6.39 -2.39 9.31
CA CYS A 142 -5.64 -1.16 9.57
C CYS A 142 -5.59 -0.26 8.32
N MET A 143 -5.27 -0.83 7.16
CA MET A 143 -5.20 -0.08 5.90
C MET A 143 -6.56 0.52 5.52
N GLN A 144 -7.65 -0.22 5.74
CA GLN A 144 -9.01 0.29 5.51
C GLN A 144 -9.33 1.45 6.45
N ALA A 145 -9.05 1.32 7.75
CA ALA A 145 -9.28 2.38 8.72
C ALA A 145 -8.50 3.66 8.38
N ALA A 146 -7.24 3.53 7.94
CA ALA A 146 -6.42 4.67 7.53
C ALA A 146 -6.96 5.37 6.28
N GLN A 147 -7.51 4.63 5.31
CA GLN A 147 -8.19 5.21 4.15
C GLN A 147 -9.44 5.98 4.55
N GLU A 148 -10.28 5.41 5.42
CA GLU A 148 -11.49 6.06 5.94
C GLU A 148 -11.15 7.37 6.68
N CYS A 149 -10.09 7.38 7.50
CA CYS A 149 -9.58 8.59 8.14
C CYS A 149 -9.19 9.68 7.12
N ARG A 150 -8.59 9.29 5.97
CA ARG A 150 -8.14 10.24 4.94
C ARG A 150 -9.30 10.91 4.20
N TYR A 151 -10.38 10.18 3.93
CA TYR A 151 -11.58 10.74 3.30
C TYR A 151 -12.25 11.78 4.20
N LEU A 152 -12.33 11.50 5.51
CA LEU A 152 -12.90 12.45 6.47
C LEU A 152 -12.14 13.79 6.47
N VAL A 153 -10.79 13.79 6.46
CA VAL A 153 -9.99 15.02 6.45
C VAL A 153 -10.24 15.88 5.19
N LYS A 154 -10.42 15.24 4.03
CA LYS A 154 -10.67 15.96 2.77
C LYS A 154 -12.05 16.65 2.77
N ASP A 155 -13.05 16.02 3.39
CA ASP A 155 -14.41 16.54 3.44
C ASP A 155 -14.62 17.62 4.52
N PHE A 156 -13.83 17.60 5.61
CA PHE A 156 -13.89 18.64 6.65
C PHE A 156 -13.17 19.95 6.27
N GLY A 157 -12.29 19.94 5.26
CA GLY A 157 -11.65 21.16 4.76
C GLY A 157 -12.59 22.15 4.07
N THR A 158 -13.80 21.73 3.70
CA THR A 158 -14.78 22.54 2.94
C THR A 158 -16.16 22.64 3.57
N SER A 159 -16.42 21.97 4.70
CA SER A 159 -17.76 21.88 5.28
C SER A 159 -17.87 22.60 6.62
N GLN A 160 -18.42 23.83 6.59
CA GLN A 160 -19.02 24.44 7.75
C GLN A 160 -20.35 23.72 8.07
N SER A 161 -20.31 22.63 8.84
CA SER A 161 -21.52 22.18 9.55
C SER A 161 -21.17 21.42 10.83
N PRO A 162 -21.53 21.96 12.02
CA PRO A 162 -21.17 21.40 13.31
C PRO A 162 -22.29 20.50 13.84
N LYS A 163 -21.95 19.27 14.27
CA LYS A 163 -22.41 18.64 15.55
C LYS A 163 -22.47 17.10 15.57
N SER A 164 -22.36 16.37 14.45
CA SER A 164 -22.58 14.91 14.49
C SER A 164 -21.32 14.04 14.65
N THR A 165 -20.13 14.53 14.26
CA THR A 165 -18.97 13.62 14.06
C THR A 165 -17.99 13.56 15.23
N ARG A 166 -18.15 14.40 16.26
CA ARG A 166 -17.13 14.63 17.30
C ARG A 166 -16.84 13.42 18.21
N GLN A 167 -17.64 12.36 18.15
CA GLN A 167 -17.51 11.19 19.03
C GLN A 167 -16.92 9.94 18.34
N ARG A 168 -16.70 9.97 17.01
CA ARG A 168 -16.05 8.88 16.26
C ARG A 168 -14.56 9.10 15.98
N ASP A 169 -14.08 10.34 16.13
CA ASP A 169 -12.76 10.76 15.62
C ASP A 169 -11.54 10.28 16.43
N SER A 170 -11.66 9.93 17.72
CA SER A 170 -10.49 9.60 18.54
C SER A 170 -10.13 8.12 18.60
N ARG A 171 -11.05 7.23 18.21
CA ARG A 171 -10.81 5.77 18.26
C ARG A 171 -10.24 5.19 16.97
N TYR A 172 -10.33 5.92 15.86
CA TYR A 172 -9.97 5.41 14.52
C TYR A 172 -8.69 6.01 13.94
N CYS A 173 -8.24 7.19 14.40
CA CYS A 173 -7.06 7.86 13.85
C CYS A 173 -6.13 8.28 15.00
N PRO A 174 -5.03 7.55 15.30
CA PRO A 174 -4.22 7.75 16.50
C PRO A 174 -3.39 9.04 16.55
N ASP A 175 -3.32 9.84 15.48
CA ASP A 175 -2.49 11.06 15.42
C ASP A 175 -3.27 12.38 15.32
N ARG A 176 -4.58 12.39 15.58
CA ARG A 176 -5.31 13.65 15.63
C ARG A 176 -5.17 14.28 17.03
N PRO A 177 -4.48 15.43 17.21
CA PRO A 177 -4.66 16.21 18.43
C PRO A 177 -6.13 16.58 18.51
N ALA A 178 -6.80 16.13 19.57
CA ALA A 178 -8.17 16.52 19.84
C ALA A 178 -8.19 18.06 19.96
N LEU A 179 -8.67 18.74 18.91
CA LEU A 179 -9.00 20.16 18.96
C LEU A 179 -10.20 20.29 19.90
N ILE A 180 -9.88 20.33 21.21
CA ILE A 180 -10.78 20.74 22.26
C ILE A 180 -10.99 22.24 22.01
N THR A 181 -11.96 22.56 21.16
CA THR A 181 -12.53 23.90 21.15
C THR A 181 -13.27 24.06 22.47
N THR A 182 -12.60 24.65 23.47
CA THR A 182 -13.28 25.21 24.63
C THR A 182 -14.21 26.31 24.10
N PRO A 183 -15.52 26.28 24.40
CA PRO A 183 -16.36 27.42 24.10
C PRO A 183 -15.90 28.58 24.98
N SER A 184 -15.33 29.62 24.37
CA SER A 184 -15.14 30.91 25.02
C SER A 184 -16.51 31.42 25.43
N ARG A 185 -16.78 31.40 26.73
CA ARG A 185 -17.95 31.98 27.36
C ARG A 185 -17.80 33.50 27.26
N THR A 186 -18.48 34.14 26.32
CA THR A 186 -18.68 35.59 26.36
C THR A 186 -19.58 35.92 27.57
N LEU A 187 -19.15 36.93 28.31
CA LEU A 187 -19.82 37.51 29.48
C LEU A 187 -21.21 38.05 29.13
#